data_AF-A0A1H9WG78-F1
#
_entry.id   AF-A0A1H9WG78-F1
#
_cell.length_a   1.000
_cell.length_b   1.000
_cell.length_c   1.000
_cell.angle_alpha   90.00
_cell.angle_beta   90.00
_cell.angle_gamma   90.00
#
_symmetry.space_group_name_H-M   'P 1'
#
loop_
_entity.id
_entity.type
_entity.pdbx_description
1 polymer ?
#
loop_
_entity_poly.entity_id
_entity_poly.type
_entity_poly.pdbx_seq_one_letter_code
_entity_poly.pdbx_strand_id
1 'polypeptide(L)' 'MTQKICPDCGGTLVLDAWEQVHTEMNGTYEIESKLIRKCLLKCGYYEDAEDGESN' A
#
# COMPACT_ATOMS: atom_id res chain seq x y z
N MET A 1 -15.52 -0.25 -12.50
CA MET A 1 -14.56 -0.56 -11.42
C MET A 1 -15.20 -0.17 -10.11
N THR A 2 -15.45 -1.12 -9.21
CA THR A 2 -15.99 -0.81 -7.87
C THR A 2 -14.89 -0.11 -7.06
N GLN A 3 -15.14 1.13 -6.65
CA GLN A 3 -14.19 1.85 -5.77
C GLN A 3 -14.22 1.20 -4.38
N LYS A 4 -13.03 0.88 -3.84
CA LYS A 4 -12.92 0.47 -2.44
C LYS A 4 -12.98 1.70 -1.53
N ILE A 5 -13.62 1.56 -0.38
CA ILE A 5 -13.82 2.63 0.60
C ILE A 5 -12.99 2.33 1.85
N CYS A 6 -12.38 3.37 2.41
CA CYS A 6 -11.59 3.30 3.63
C CYS A 6 -12.50 3.03 4.83
N PRO A 7 -12.25 1.97 5.63
CA PRO A 7 -13.07 1.64 6.79
C PRO A 7 -12.95 2.67 7.92
N ASP A 8 -11.83 3.40 8.00
CA ASP A 8 -11.56 4.32 9.11
C ASP A 8 -12.25 5.68 8.96
N CYS A 9 -12.37 6.20 7.73
CA CYS A 9 -12.88 7.56 7.49
C CYS A 9 -13.87 7.69 6.34
N GLY A 10 -14.23 6.58 5.66
CA GLY A 10 -15.16 6.60 4.52
C GLY A 10 -14.60 7.21 3.22
N GLY A 11 -13.32 7.61 3.21
CA GLY A 11 -12.66 8.14 2.01
C GLY A 11 -12.39 7.07 0.94
N THR A 12 -12.18 7.48 -0.31
CA THR A 12 -11.82 6.55 -1.39
C THR A 12 -10.43 5.96 -1.17
N LEU A 13 -10.28 4.65 -1.38
CA LEU A 13 -8.99 4.00 -1.48
C LEU A 13 -8.45 4.06 -2.91
N VAL A 14 -7.19 4.48 -3.06
CA VAL A 14 -6.50 4.59 -4.34
C VAL A 14 -5.24 3.73 -4.34
N LEU A 15 -4.88 3.17 -5.49
CA LEU A 15 -3.63 2.42 -5.64
C LEU A 15 -2.43 3.36 -5.50
N ASP A 16 -1.40 2.87 -4.83
CA ASP A 16 -0.11 3.54 -4.70
C ASP A 16 1.03 2.52 -4.62
N ALA A 17 2.24 2.97 -4.92
CA ALA A 17 3.45 2.21 -4.68
C ALA A 17 3.92 2.43 -3.24
N TRP A 18 4.22 1.33 -2.53
CA TRP A 18 4.86 1.36 -1.23
C TRP A 18 6.25 0.76 -1.34
N GLU A 19 7.24 1.45 -0.79
CA GLU A 19 8.63 1.01 -0.78
C GLU A 19 9.16 1.06 0.65
N GLN A 20 9.81 -0.02 1.07
CA GLN A 20 10.52 -0.09 2.34
C GLN A 20 12.01 -0.31 2.04
N VAL A 21 12.84 0.58 2.57
CA VAL A 21 14.30 0.52 2.36
C VAL A 21 14.95 0.08 3.67
N HIS A 22 15.56 -1.10 3.64
CA HIS A 22 16.39 -1.60 4.73
C HIS A 22 17.86 -1.27 4.42
N THR A 23 18.51 -0.54 5.32
CA THR A 23 19.95 -0.24 5.22
C THR A 23 20.71 -1.11 6.19
N GLU A 24 21.57 -1.97 5.66
CA GLU A 24 22.38 -2.88 6.45
C GLU A 24 23.69 -2.21 6.88
N MET A 25 24.21 -2.59 8.05
CA MET A 25 25.47 -2.02 8.58
C MET A 25 26.70 -2.32 7.72
N ASN A 26 26.62 -3.33 6.85
CA ASN A 26 27.66 -3.68 5.88
C ASN A 26 27.66 -2.77 4.63
N GLY A 27 26.76 -1.78 4.57
CA GLY A 27 26.64 -0.84 3.45
C GLY A 27 25.76 -1.32 2.30
N THR A 28 25.08 -2.46 2.43
CA THR A 28 24.08 -2.90 1.44
C THR A 28 22.71 -2.31 1.74
N TYR A 29 21.90 -2.17 0.69
CA TYR A 29 20.50 -1.75 0.79
C TYR A 29 19.61 -2.84 0.21
N GLU A 30 18.51 -3.13 0.90
CA GLU A 30 17.40 -3.94 0.40
C GLU A 30 16.18 -3.04 0.22
N ILE A 31 15.53 -3.14 -0.94
CA ILE A 31 14.33 -2.37 -1.27
C ILE A 31 13.21 -3.36 -1.51
N GLU A 32 12.19 -3.30 -0.67
CA GLU A 32 10.95 -4.07 -0.83
C GLU A 32 9.87 -3.14 -1.39
N SER A 33 9.44 -3.39 -2.62
CA SER A 33 8.39 -2.61 -3.28
C SER A 33 7.13 -3.46 -3.44
N LYS A 34 5.96 -2.90 -3.10
CA LYS A 34 4.65 -3.53 -3.31
C LYS A 34 3.58 -2.51 -3.68
N LEU A 35 2.52 -2.99 -4.32
CA LEU A 35 1.32 -2.18 -4.54
C LEU A 35 0.44 -2.23 -3.28
N ILE A 36 -0.02 -1.05 -2.87
CA ILE A 36 -0.97 -0.90 -1.77
C ILE A 36 -2.18 -0.10 -2.23
N ARG A 37 -3.24 -0.12 -1.43
CA ARG A 37 -4.32 0.86 -1.51
C ARG A 37 -4.24 1.76 -0.29
N LYS A 38 -4.16 3.07 -0.48
CA LYS A 38 -4.15 4.05 0.62
C LYS A 38 -5.37 4.95 0.59
N CYS A 39 -5.77 5.46 1.75
CA CYS A 39 -6.87 6.42 1.82
C CYS A 39 -6.49 7.78 1.25
N LEU A 40 -7.30 8.27 0.30
CA LEU A 40 -7.11 9.59 -0.33
C LEU A 40 -7.27 10.75 0.67
N LEU A 41 -8.08 10.56 1.72
CA LEU A 41 -8.24 11.53 2.81
C LEU A 41 -7.07 11.53 3.81
N LYS A 42 -6.06 10.67 3.59
CA LYS A 42 -4.81 10.62 4.37
C LYS A 42 -5.03 10.37 5.87
N CYS A 43 -6.02 9.56 6.24
CA CYS A 43 -6.28 9.18 7.64
C CYS A 43 -5.24 8.19 8.23
N GLY A 44 -4.29 7.71 7.43
CA GLY A 44 -3.28 6.73 7.84
C GLY A 44 -3.60 5.29 7.43
N TYR A 45 -4.84 5.00 7.03
CA TYR A 45 -5.23 3.67 6.57
C TYR A 45 -4.59 3.30 5.22
N TYR A 46 -4.03 2.10 5.16
CA TYR A 46 -3.63 1.42 3.94
C TYR A 46 -3.88 -0.10 4.04
N GLU A 47 -4.05 -0.75 2.90
CA GLU A 47 -4.13 -2.21 2.78
C GLU A 47 -3.26 -2.67 1.62
N ASP A 48 -2.81 -3.93 1.65
CA ASP A 48 -2.11 -4.50 0.51
C ASP A 48 -3.05 -4.58 -0.69
N ALA A 49 -2.51 -4.26 -1.87
CA ALA A 49 -3.22 -4.49 -3.10
C ALA A 49 -3.02 -5.95 -3.52
N GLU A 50 -3.45 -6.91 -2.69
CA GLU A 50 -3.53 -8.29 -3.15
C GLU A 50 -4.47 -8.33 -4.35
N ASP A 51 -3.91 -8.71 -5.50
CA ASP A 51 -4.66 -9.09 -6.67
C ASP A 51 -5.41 -10.37 -6.32
N GLY A 52 -6.74 -10.29 -6.32
CA GLY A 52 -7.55 -11.49 -6.43
C GLY A 52 -7.35 -12.13 -7.80
N GLU A 53 -6.25 -12.87 -7.98
CA GLU A 53 -6.20 -14.01 -8.90
C GLU A 53 -6.19 -15.29 -8.07
N SER A 54 -7.35 -15.58 -7.47
CA SER A 54 -7.76 -16.97 -7.31
C SER A 54 -8.52 -17.35 -8.59
N ASN A 55 -7.80 -17.93 -9.55
CA ASN A 55 -8.39 -18.77 -10.58
C ASN A 55 -7.58 -20.07 -10.67
#